data_AF-A0A8J8FJX3-F1
#
_entry.id   AF-A0A8J8FJX3-F1
#
_cell.length_a   1.000
_cell.length_b   1.000
_cell.length_c   1.000
_cell.angle_alpha   90.00
_cell.angle_beta   90.00
_cell.angle_gamma   90.00
#
_symmetry.space_group_name_H-M   'P 1'
#
loop_
_entity.id
_entity.type
_entity.pdbx_description
1 polymer ?
#
loop_
_entity_poly.entity_id
_entity_poly.type
_entity_poly.pdbx_seq_one_letter_code
_entity_poly.pdbx_strand_id
1 'polypeptide(L)'
;MLDSCQALKVVGGDANASENIYWVMRLYLYCMISANSYLFRIKTFYCCILIMTVFNSCFLLVPYEPSKEEKEDVFKTVKWDKQILTDFSKYDSLAQILLSNLDTIINYKNKTTYVTIIEGGGKETKELANETCYAFFDGNDYYDIKKIPPYLSSKVDCLWTLVGKPEIKICKEKRPANLSLRINFTERKNNVLECHVLYWRLTDFDNHDSFYLIKDTALSKDCIYRIGITTDNSGW
;
A
#
# COMPACT_ATOMS: atom_id res chain seq x y z
N MET A 1 -12.26 14.38 -26.50
CA MET A 1 -11.85 12.98 -26.78
C MET A 1 -12.02 12.22 -25.48
N LEU A 2 -13.19 11.61 -25.32
CA LEU A 2 -13.62 10.87 -24.14
C LEU A 2 -13.47 9.36 -24.42
N ASP A 3 -12.79 8.68 -23.51
CA ASP A 3 -13.00 7.29 -23.05
C ASP A 3 -13.37 6.20 -24.05
N SER A 4 -12.40 5.76 -24.87
CA SER A 4 -12.43 4.43 -25.49
C SER A 4 -11.87 3.31 -24.60
N CYS A 5 -11.31 3.62 -23.42
CA CYS A 5 -10.82 2.63 -22.46
C CYS A 5 -11.86 2.17 -21.43
N GLN A 6 -12.94 2.93 -21.19
CA GLN A 6 -13.98 2.54 -20.23
C GLN A 6 -15.01 1.54 -20.79
N ALA A 7 -15.13 1.41 -22.12
CA ALA A 7 -16.11 0.51 -22.75
C ALA A 7 -15.76 -0.99 -22.58
N LEU A 8 -14.54 -1.34 -22.15
CA LEU A 8 -14.13 -2.72 -21.89
C LEU A 8 -14.34 -3.17 -20.44
N LYS A 9 -14.79 -2.28 -19.54
CA LYS A 9 -15.00 -2.60 -18.13
C LYS A 9 -16.36 -3.26 -17.83
N VAL A 10 -17.23 -3.42 -18.84
CA VAL A 10 -18.59 -3.96 -18.68
C VAL A 10 -18.70 -5.46 -19.05
N VAL A 11 -17.62 -6.11 -19.47
CA VAL A 11 -17.60 -7.58 -19.68
C VAL A 11 -16.58 -8.23 -18.74
N GLY A 12 -16.55 -7.76 -17.49
CA GLY A 12 -15.82 -8.38 -16.39
C GLY A 12 -16.72 -9.34 -15.63
N GLY A 13 -17.06 -10.47 -16.26
CA GLY A 13 -17.72 -11.59 -15.62
C GLY A 13 -17.24 -12.87 -16.27
N ASP A 14 -16.18 -13.46 -15.72
CA ASP A 14 -15.71 -14.84 -15.91
C ASP A 14 -15.84 -15.45 -17.32
N ALA A 15 -15.60 -14.67 -18.38
CA ALA A 15 -15.47 -15.19 -19.73
C ALA A 15 -13.98 -15.35 -20.05
N ASN A 16 -13.54 -16.61 -20.08
CA ASN A 16 -12.21 -17.08 -20.43
C ASN A 16 -11.53 -16.17 -21.48
N ALA A 17 -10.35 -15.65 -21.18
CA ALA A 17 -9.56 -14.83 -22.11
C ALA A 17 -9.37 -15.49 -23.50
N SER A 18 -9.44 -16.83 -23.55
CA SER A 18 -9.42 -17.62 -24.79
C SER A 18 -10.66 -17.43 -25.69
N GLU A 19 -11.86 -17.21 -25.13
CA GLU A 19 -13.07 -16.94 -25.91
C GLU A 19 -13.03 -15.56 -26.56
N ASN A 20 -12.50 -14.55 -25.87
CA ASN A 20 -12.33 -13.21 -26.43
C ASN A 20 -11.34 -13.21 -27.60
N ILE A 21 -10.24 -13.96 -27.50
CA ILE A 21 -9.28 -14.12 -28.60
C ILE A 21 -9.95 -14.85 -29.79
N TYR A 22 -10.76 -15.88 -29.53
CA TYR A 22 -11.46 -16.62 -30.57
C TYR A 22 -12.41 -15.74 -31.39
N TRP A 23 -13.22 -14.89 -30.75
CA TRP A 23 -14.15 -14.00 -31.44
C TRP A 23 -13.46 -12.92 -32.28
N VAL A 24 -12.34 -12.37 -31.77
CA VAL A 24 -11.52 -11.39 -32.51
C VAL A 24 -10.92 -12.03 -33.77
N MET A 25 -10.38 -13.25 -33.67
CA MET A 25 -9.83 -13.97 -34.83
C MET A 25 -10.91 -14.34 -35.85
N ARG A 26 -12.13 -14.66 -35.40
CA ARG A 26 -13.25 -15.00 -36.30
C ARG A 26 -13.77 -13.79 -37.06
N LEU A 27 -13.85 -12.63 -36.40
CA LEU A 27 -14.21 -11.36 -37.04
C LEU A 27 -13.16 -10.96 -38.08
N TYR A 28 -11.87 -11.16 -37.79
CA TYR A 28 -10.76 -10.93 -38.71
C TYR A 28 -10.88 -11.78 -39.99
N LEU A 29 -11.16 -13.08 -39.83
CA LEU A 29 -11.33 -13.99 -40.97
C LEU A 29 -12.50 -13.55 -41.88
N TYR A 30 -13.60 -13.09 -41.26
CA TYR A 30 -14.78 -12.64 -42.00
C TYR A 30 -14.52 -11.35 -42.79
N CYS A 31 -13.78 -10.39 -42.21
CA CYS A 31 -13.39 -9.16 -42.90
C CYS A 31 -12.40 -9.39 -44.06
N MET A 32 -11.53 -10.40 -43.96
CA MET A 32 -10.58 -10.75 -45.03
C MET A 32 -11.28 -11.38 -46.24
N ILE A 33 -12.36 -12.13 -46.02
CA ILE A 33 -13.09 -12.84 -47.08
C ILE A 33 -13.99 -11.88 -47.89
N SER A 34 -14.57 -10.84 -47.28
CA SER A 34 -15.54 -9.94 -47.93
C SER A 34 -14.92 -8.77 -48.72
N ALA A 35 -13.60 -8.57 -48.66
CA ALA A 35 -12.90 -7.47 -49.32
C ALA A 35 -12.38 -7.83 -50.72
N ASN A 36 -13.08 -7.36 -51.78
CA ASN A 36 -12.77 -7.69 -53.17
C ASN A 36 -11.91 -6.65 -53.93
N SER A 37 -11.31 -5.69 -53.23
CA SER A 37 -10.42 -4.68 -53.85
C SER A 37 -9.06 -4.62 -53.15
N TYR A 38 -8.00 -4.62 -53.97
CA TYR A 38 -6.60 -4.72 -53.52
C TYR A 38 -6.19 -3.60 -52.55
N LEU A 39 -6.68 -2.37 -52.80
CA LEU A 39 -6.43 -1.20 -51.95
C LEU A 39 -7.15 -1.29 -50.59
N PHE A 40 -8.31 -1.94 -50.52
CA PHE A 40 -9.00 -2.16 -49.25
C PHE A 40 -8.24 -3.17 -48.40
N ARG A 41 -7.72 -4.25 -49.01
CA ARG A 41 -6.90 -5.26 -48.33
C ARG A 41 -5.67 -4.67 -47.65
N ILE A 42 -4.98 -3.73 -48.30
CA ILE A 42 -3.80 -3.08 -47.72
C ILE A 42 -4.19 -2.24 -46.49
N LYS A 43 -5.24 -1.41 -46.59
CA LYS A 43 -5.71 -0.58 -45.46
C LYS A 43 -6.22 -1.43 -44.29
N THR A 44 -6.97 -2.49 -44.57
CA THR A 44 -7.44 -3.45 -43.56
C THR A 44 -6.26 -4.15 -42.89
N PHE A 45 -5.24 -4.55 -43.65
CA PHE A 45 -4.03 -5.19 -43.11
C PHE A 45 -3.28 -4.29 -42.13
N TYR A 46 -3.04 -3.02 -42.48
CA TYR A 46 -2.40 -2.07 -41.56
C TYR A 46 -3.25 -1.77 -40.32
N CYS A 47 -4.59 -1.69 -40.48
CA CYS A 47 -5.50 -1.49 -39.36
C CYS A 47 -5.46 -2.69 -38.40
N CYS A 48 -5.41 -3.92 -38.92
CA CYS A 48 -5.27 -5.12 -38.11
C CYS A 48 -3.91 -5.23 -37.43
N ILE A 49 -2.81 -4.85 -38.09
CA ILE A 49 -1.50 -4.77 -37.43
C ILE A 49 -1.56 -3.78 -36.27
N LEU A 50 -2.15 -2.59 -36.48
CA LEU A 50 -2.31 -1.58 -35.44
C LEU A 50 -3.17 -2.07 -34.28
N ILE A 51 -4.28 -2.75 -34.56
CA ILE A 51 -5.13 -3.35 -33.53
C ILE A 51 -4.35 -4.44 -32.79
N MET A 52 -3.64 -5.33 -33.49
CA MET A 52 -2.86 -6.38 -32.86
C MET A 52 -1.70 -5.83 -32.02
N THR A 53 -1.04 -4.75 -32.43
CA THR A 53 0.01 -4.10 -31.62
C THR A 53 -0.57 -3.39 -30.41
N VAL A 54 -1.71 -2.71 -30.54
CA VAL A 54 -2.41 -2.09 -29.40
C VAL A 54 -2.92 -3.16 -28.43
N PHE A 55 -3.51 -4.25 -28.93
CA PHE A 55 -3.95 -5.38 -28.09
C PHE A 55 -2.77 -6.08 -27.40
N ASN A 56 -1.66 -6.36 -28.10
CA ASN A 56 -0.46 -6.92 -27.46
C ASN A 56 0.11 -6.00 -26.39
N SER A 57 0.06 -4.67 -26.61
CA SER A 57 0.52 -3.70 -25.60
C SER A 57 -0.36 -3.67 -24.35
N CYS A 58 -1.66 -3.98 -24.48
CA CYS A 58 -2.56 -4.09 -23.33
C CYS A 58 -2.42 -5.44 -22.58
N PHE A 59 -2.10 -6.54 -23.27
CA PHE A 59 -1.92 -7.84 -22.62
C PHE A 59 -0.60 -7.96 -21.83
N LEU A 60 0.41 -7.15 -22.14
CA LEU A 60 1.69 -7.12 -21.42
C LEU A 60 1.65 -6.32 -20.10
N LEU A 61 0.52 -5.70 -19.76
CA LEU A 61 0.36 -4.86 -18.57
C LEU A 61 -0.34 -5.57 -17.40
N VAL A 62 -0.58 -6.89 -17.47
CA VAL A 62 -1.09 -7.62 -16.31
C VAL A 62 0.01 -7.62 -15.24
N PRO A 63 -0.21 -7.01 -14.06
CA PRO A 63 0.77 -7.01 -13.00
C PRO A 63 1.06 -8.46 -12.61
N TYR A 64 2.35 -8.81 -12.61
CA TYR A 64 2.79 -10.14 -12.20
C TYR A 64 2.40 -10.38 -10.74
N GLU A 65 1.61 -11.43 -10.50
CA GLU A 65 1.25 -11.89 -9.17
C GLU A 65 2.14 -13.08 -8.77
N PRO A 66 2.91 -12.98 -7.67
CA PRO A 66 3.80 -14.06 -7.25
C PRO A 66 3.01 -15.28 -6.79
N SER A 67 3.54 -16.45 -7.18
CA SER A 67 2.98 -17.75 -6.79
C SER A 67 3.10 -17.99 -5.28
N LYS A 68 2.32 -18.94 -4.76
CA LYS A 68 2.40 -19.36 -3.36
C LYS A 68 3.80 -19.87 -2.99
N GLU A 69 4.43 -20.64 -3.88
CA GLU A 69 5.77 -21.20 -3.67
C GLU A 69 6.82 -20.10 -3.52
N GLU A 70 6.76 -19.05 -4.35
CA GLU A 70 7.68 -17.91 -4.25
C GLU A 70 7.50 -17.13 -2.95
N LYS A 71 6.25 -16.93 -2.50
CA LYS A 71 5.95 -16.31 -1.20
C LYS A 71 6.54 -17.13 -0.05
N GLU A 72 6.37 -18.45 -0.09
CA GLU A 72 6.92 -19.37 0.92
C GLU A 72 8.45 -19.41 0.91
N ASP A 73 9.08 -19.40 -0.26
CA ASP A 73 10.54 -19.42 -0.39
C ASP A 73 11.17 -18.13 0.13
N VAL A 74 10.59 -16.98 -0.18
CA VAL A 74 10.98 -15.72 0.47
C VAL A 74 10.84 -15.87 1.98
N PHE A 75 9.68 -16.27 2.49
CA PHE A 75 9.41 -16.40 3.92
C PHE A 75 10.41 -17.29 4.69
N LYS A 76 10.86 -18.40 4.09
CA LYS A 76 11.88 -19.31 4.65
C LYS A 76 13.25 -18.64 4.82
N THR A 77 13.60 -17.72 3.93
CA THR A 77 14.90 -17.03 3.95
C THR A 77 14.93 -15.82 4.87
N VAL A 78 13.76 -15.26 5.19
CA VAL A 78 13.62 -14.08 6.06
C VAL A 78 14.14 -14.38 7.46
N LYS A 79 14.89 -13.43 8.04
CA LYS A 79 15.43 -13.53 9.40
C LYS A 79 14.97 -12.35 10.24
N TRP A 80 14.98 -12.52 11.55
CA TRP A 80 14.82 -11.41 12.49
C TRP A 80 15.91 -10.36 12.26
N ASP A 81 15.52 -9.09 12.22
CA ASP A 81 16.47 -7.99 12.15
C ASP A 81 17.18 -7.85 13.49
N LYS A 82 18.48 -8.12 13.48
CA LYS A 82 19.32 -8.06 14.68
C LYS A 82 19.41 -6.63 15.24
N GLN A 83 19.31 -5.62 14.39
CA GLN A 83 19.35 -4.23 14.84
C GLN A 83 18.08 -3.90 15.62
N ILE A 84 16.91 -4.33 15.14
CA ILE A 84 15.63 -4.14 15.87
C ILE A 84 15.69 -4.80 17.25
N LEU A 85 16.22 -6.03 17.32
CA LEU A 85 16.37 -6.74 18.60
C LEU A 85 17.34 -6.03 19.56
N THR A 86 18.47 -5.54 19.04
CA THR A 86 19.49 -4.84 19.83
C THR A 86 18.99 -3.48 20.32
N ASP A 87 18.28 -2.75 19.47
CA ASP A 87 17.79 -1.41 19.73
C ASP A 87 16.36 -1.37 20.30
N PHE A 88 15.82 -2.52 20.72
CA PHE A 88 14.43 -2.63 21.18
C PHE A 88 14.07 -1.57 22.24
N SER A 89 14.98 -1.25 23.16
CA SER A 89 14.75 -0.23 24.20
C SER A 89 14.47 1.17 23.63
N LYS A 90 15.04 1.52 22.47
CA LYS A 90 14.78 2.80 21.79
C LYS A 90 13.37 2.81 21.19
N TYR A 91 12.98 1.71 20.54
CA TYR A 91 11.63 1.53 20.02
C TYR A 91 10.58 1.57 21.13
N ASP A 92 10.85 0.89 22.24
CA ASP A 92 9.95 0.90 23.40
C ASP A 92 9.85 2.30 24.01
N SER A 93 10.96 3.02 24.13
CA SER A 93 10.96 4.42 24.61
C SER A 93 10.11 5.33 23.72
N LEU A 94 10.22 5.20 22.39
CA LEU A 94 9.40 5.93 21.44
C LEU A 94 7.91 5.57 21.61
N ALA A 95 7.59 4.28 21.66
CA ALA A 95 6.23 3.79 21.83
C ALA A 95 5.58 4.31 23.13
N GLN A 96 6.32 4.29 24.25
CA GLN A 96 5.81 4.80 25.54
C GLN A 96 5.53 6.31 25.49
N ILE A 97 6.40 7.11 24.86
CA ILE A 97 6.17 8.56 24.69
C ILE A 97 4.90 8.80 23.88
N LEU A 98 4.73 8.09 22.76
CA LEU A 98 3.57 8.24 21.89
C LEU A 98 2.28 7.79 22.59
N LEU A 99 2.28 6.64 23.24
CA LEU A 99 1.12 6.10 23.95
C LEU A 99 0.72 6.97 25.16
N SER A 100 1.69 7.49 25.92
CA SER A 100 1.43 8.35 27.08
C SER A 100 0.94 9.75 26.71
N ASN A 101 1.24 10.22 25.51
CA ASN A 101 0.86 11.56 25.03
C ASN A 101 -0.18 11.53 23.92
N LEU A 102 -0.79 10.37 23.63
CA LEU A 102 -1.68 10.17 22.48
C LEU A 102 -2.81 11.19 22.43
N ASP A 103 -3.55 11.34 23.52
CA ASP A 103 -4.67 12.29 23.60
C ASP A 103 -4.18 13.73 23.38
N THR A 104 -3.01 14.10 23.88
CA THR A 104 -2.45 15.43 23.68
C THR A 104 -2.02 15.68 22.24
N ILE A 105 -1.39 14.68 21.60
CA ILE A 105 -0.99 14.74 20.19
C ILE A 105 -2.22 14.92 19.30
N ILE A 106 -3.27 14.10 19.51
CA ILE A 106 -4.52 14.17 18.74
C ILE A 106 -5.22 15.51 18.99
N ASN A 107 -5.37 15.93 20.25
CA ASN A 107 -6.05 17.19 20.57
C ASN A 107 -5.32 18.40 19.98
N TYR A 108 -3.98 18.38 19.94
CA TYR A 108 -3.20 19.42 19.29
C TYR A 108 -3.48 19.47 17.78
N LYS A 109 -3.53 18.30 17.12
CA LYS A 109 -3.84 18.18 15.69
C LYS A 109 -5.26 18.62 15.35
N ASN A 110 -6.27 18.18 16.10
CA ASN A 110 -7.67 18.56 15.88
C ASN A 110 -7.91 20.07 16.06
N LYS A 111 -7.13 20.72 16.94
CA LYS A 111 -7.15 22.19 17.10
C LYS A 111 -6.34 22.93 16.03
N THR A 112 -5.54 22.22 15.25
CA THR A 112 -4.76 22.81 14.17
C THR A 112 -5.65 22.93 12.95
N THR A 113 -5.85 24.15 12.47
CA THR A 113 -6.68 24.45 11.30
C THR A 113 -5.86 24.25 10.02
N TYR A 114 -6.33 23.41 9.09
CA TYR A 114 -5.62 23.12 7.85
C TYR A 114 -6.22 23.94 6.70
N VAL A 115 -5.37 24.67 5.98
CA VAL A 115 -5.78 25.45 4.80
C VAL A 115 -5.36 24.67 3.55
N THR A 116 -6.34 24.21 2.79
CA THR A 116 -6.12 23.54 1.50
C THR A 116 -6.48 24.48 0.36
N ILE A 117 -5.73 24.42 -0.74
CA ILE A 117 -6.06 25.18 -1.96
C ILE A 117 -6.93 24.27 -2.82
N ILE A 118 -8.18 24.66 -3.05
CA ILE A 118 -9.12 23.95 -3.93
C ILE A 118 -8.82 24.27 -5.39
N GLU A 119 -9.14 23.34 -6.30
CA GLU A 119 -9.07 23.56 -7.75
C GLU A 119 -9.89 24.81 -8.10
N GLY A 120 -9.21 25.85 -8.60
CA GLY A 120 -9.78 27.19 -8.81
C GLY A 120 -9.16 28.29 -7.93
N GLY A 121 -8.23 27.96 -7.04
CA GLY A 121 -7.43 28.94 -6.28
C GLY A 121 -8.07 29.46 -4.98
N GLY A 122 -9.24 28.93 -4.60
CA GLY A 122 -9.85 29.19 -3.30
C GLY A 122 -9.09 28.51 -2.16
N LYS A 123 -9.21 29.04 -0.94
CA LYS A 123 -8.71 28.41 0.28
C LYS A 123 -9.88 27.79 1.04
N GLU A 124 -9.81 26.51 1.32
CA GLU A 124 -10.77 25.80 2.18
C GLU A 124 -10.09 25.45 3.51
N THR A 125 -10.78 25.76 4.60
CA THR A 125 -10.36 25.38 5.94
C THR A 125 -10.99 24.04 6.30
N LYS A 126 -10.17 23.02 6.58
CA LYS A 126 -10.62 21.72 7.06
C LYS A 126 -10.17 21.48 8.49
N GLU A 127 -11.10 21.01 9.31
CA GLU A 127 -10.80 20.34 10.57
C GLU A 127 -10.48 18.88 10.27
N LEU A 128 -9.52 18.30 11.00
CA LEU A 128 -9.21 16.89 10.84
C LEU A 128 -10.42 16.03 11.24
N ALA A 129 -10.75 15.02 10.43
CA ALA A 129 -11.76 14.05 10.80
C ALA A 129 -11.36 13.34 12.10
N ASN A 130 -12.32 13.10 12.99
CA ASN A 130 -12.09 12.33 14.21
C ASN A 130 -11.96 10.84 13.84
N GLU A 131 -10.76 10.45 13.44
CA GLU A 131 -10.43 9.07 13.09
C GLU A 131 -10.19 8.21 14.31
N THR A 132 -10.30 6.90 14.14
CA THR A 132 -10.15 5.92 15.21
C THR A 132 -8.75 5.30 15.24
N CYS A 133 -8.07 5.38 14.11
CA CYS A 133 -6.67 5.04 13.91
C CYS A 133 -5.96 6.19 13.19
N TYR A 134 -4.76 6.52 13.64
CA TYR A 134 -3.96 7.61 13.11
C TYR A 134 -2.61 7.05 12.62
N ALA A 135 -2.26 7.32 11.36
CA ALA A 135 -1.00 6.89 10.76
C ALA A 135 -0.02 8.07 10.62
N PHE A 136 1.04 8.10 11.42
CA PHE A 136 2.08 9.12 11.38
C PHE A 136 3.31 8.66 10.60
N PHE A 137 3.69 9.42 9.58
CA PHE A 137 4.92 9.24 8.80
C PHE A 137 5.33 10.54 8.11
N ASP A 138 6.58 10.62 7.64
CA ASP A 138 7.11 11.80 6.94
C ASP A 138 6.36 12.01 5.62
N GLY A 139 5.88 13.23 5.36
CA GLY A 139 5.11 13.54 4.17
C GLY A 139 3.60 13.26 4.26
N ASN A 140 3.08 12.78 5.39
CA ASN A 140 1.64 12.74 5.62
C ASN A 140 1.15 14.15 6.01
N ASP A 141 0.45 14.85 5.10
CA ASP A 141 0.03 16.23 5.32
C ASP A 141 -0.79 16.44 6.60
N TYR A 142 -1.63 15.46 6.95
CA TYR A 142 -2.53 15.48 8.11
C TYR A 142 -1.82 15.01 9.38
N TYR A 143 -1.09 13.90 9.30
CA TYR A 143 -0.48 13.19 10.43
C TYR A 143 1.05 13.16 10.42
N ASP A 144 1.69 14.22 9.91
CA ASP A 144 3.16 14.33 10.00
C ASP A 144 3.62 14.29 11.47
N ILE A 145 4.55 13.38 11.78
CA ILE A 145 5.18 13.19 13.09
C ILE A 145 6.00 14.42 13.52
N LYS A 146 6.44 15.24 12.57
CA LYS A 146 7.15 16.51 12.85
C LYS A 146 6.20 17.60 13.36
N LYS A 147 4.90 17.48 13.10
CA LYS A 147 3.85 18.44 13.48
C LYS A 147 3.15 18.05 14.80
N ILE A 148 3.88 17.51 15.77
CA ILE A 148 3.39 17.23 17.13
C ILE A 148 3.66 18.45 18.06
N PRO A 149 3.10 18.50 19.28
CA PRO A 149 3.35 19.60 20.20
C PRO A 149 4.86 19.90 20.40
N PRO A 150 5.29 21.18 20.42
CA PRO A 150 6.71 21.54 20.45
C PRO A 150 7.51 20.92 21.60
N TYR A 151 6.88 20.74 22.77
CA TYR A 151 7.52 20.15 23.94
C TYR A 151 7.80 18.63 23.80
N LEU A 152 7.13 17.96 22.85
CA LEU A 152 7.36 16.55 22.49
C LEU A 152 8.27 16.41 21.27
N SER A 153 8.25 17.40 20.37
CA SER A 153 8.94 17.38 19.08
C SER A 153 10.40 16.96 19.19
N SER A 154 11.19 17.57 20.09
CA SER A 154 12.61 17.24 20.23
C SER A 154 12.88 15.81 20.73
N LYS A 155 12.03 15.29 21.63
CA LYS A 155 12.17 13.93 22.17
C LYS A 155 11.78 12.88 21.14
N VAL A 156 10.66 13.11 20.44
CA VAL A 156 10.16 12.19 19.43
C VAL A 156 11.07 12.21 18.20
N ASP A 157 11.49 13.37 17.71
CA ASP A 157 12.34 13.49 16.52
C ASP A 157 13.70 12.80 16.71
N CYS A 158 14.31 12.96 17.89
CA CYS A 158 15.55 12.29 18.24
C CYS A 158 15.40 10.77 18.20
N LEU A 159 14.39 10.22 18.91
CA LEU A 159 14.17 8.78 18.94
C LEU A 159 13.74 8.22 17.58
N TRP A 160 12.81 8.89 16.89
CA TRP A 160 12.31 8.50 15.58
C TRP A 160 13.44 8.47 14.54
N THR A 161 14.35 9.44 14.56
CA THR A 161 15.55 9.42 13.71
C THR A 161 16.50 8.28 14.08
N LEU A 162 16.73 8.04 15.38
CA LEU A 162 17.60 6.96 15.86
C LEU A 162 17.10 5.56 15.47
N VAL A 163 15.78 5.39 15.38
CA VAL A 163 15.17 4.10 15.01
C VAL A 163 14.85 3.98 13.52
N GLY A 164 15.38 4.87 12.68
CA GLY A 164 15.26 4.76 11.22
C GLY A 164 13.96 5.27 10.63
N LYS A 165 13.26 6.18 11.32
CA LYS A 165 12.03 6.85 10.85
C LYS A 165 10.89 5.90 10.46
N PRO A 166 10.45 4.98 11.35
CA PRO A 166 9.37 4.06 11.06
C PRO A 166 8.06 4.80 10.76
N GLU A 167 7.17 4.15 10.01
CA GLU A 167 5.76 4.53 9.93
C GLU A 167 5.06 4.08 11.22
N ILE A 168 4.25 4.96 11.79
CA ILE A 168 3.64 4.78 13.12
C ILE A 168 2.13 4.74 12.95
N LYS A 169 1.44 3.75 13.52
CA LYS A 169 -0.03 3.73 13.54
C LYS A 169 -0.50 3.52 14.96
N ILE A 170 -1.45 4.34 15.38
CA ILE A 170 -2.01 4.30 16.73
C ILE A 170 -3.53 4.24 16.62
N CYS A 171 -4.13 3.20 17.19
CA CYS A 171 -5.57 2.96 17.16
C CYS A 171 -6.16 3.08 18.58
N LYS A 172 -7.15 3.97 18.74
CA LYS A 172 -7.76 4.33 20.03
C LYS A 172 -8.99 3.48 20.39
N GLU A 173 -9.62 2.85 19.41
CA GLU A 173 -10.82 2.02 19.62
C GLU A 173 -10.56 0.82 20.52
N LYS A 174 -9.36 0.23 20.43
CA LYS A 174 -8.94 -0.85 21.33
C LYS A 174 -8.43 -0.20 22.62
N ARG A 175 -8.99 -0.59 23.77
CA ARG A 175 -8.52 -0.13 25.09
C ARG A 175 -7.81 -1.28 25.81
N PRO A 176 -6.53 -1.11 26.19
CA PRO A 176 -5.68 0.07 25.98
C PRO A 176 -5.34 0.29 24.50
N ALA A 177 -5.02 1.53 24.11
CA ALA A 177 -4.69 1.89 22.72
C ALA A 177 -3.56 1.02 22.18
N ASN A 178 -3.71 0.56 20.94
CA ASN A 178 -2.72 -0.25 20.25
C ASN A 178 -1.81 0.67 19.43
N LEU A 179 -0.51 0.36 19.41
CA LEU A 179 0.47 1.07 18.60
C LEU A 179 1.24 0.06 17.74
N SER A 180 1.41 0.37 16.46
CA SER A 180 2.28 -0.38 15.56
C SER A 180 3.34 0.52 14.94
N LEU A 181 4.58 0.01 14.86
CA LEU A 181 5.68 0.64 14.15
C LEU A 181 6.09 -0.26 12.99
N ARG A 182 5.87 0.19 11.76
CA ARG A 182 6.38 -0.46 10.55
C ARG A 182 7.77 0.09 10.27
N ILE A 183 8.77 -0.77 10.37
CA ILE A 183 10.19 -0.36 10.42
C ILE A 183 10.84 -0.50 9.06
N ASN A 184 10.69 -1.67 8.44
CA ASN A 184 11.29 -1.97 7.16
C ASN A 184 10.26 -2.58 6.24
N PHE A 185 10.29 -2.10 5.01
CA PHE A 185 9.51 -2.63 3.91
C PHE A 185 10.48 -2.88 2.76
N THR A 186 10.81 -4.15 2.53
CA THR A 186 11.84 -4.54 1.55
C THR A 186 11.22 -5.36 0.45
N GLU A 187 11.30 -4.87 -0.78
CA GLU A 187 11.01 -5.70 -1.94
C GLU A 187 12.09 -6.76 -2.09
N ARG A 188 11.66 -8.03 -2.16
CA ARG A 188 12.55 -9.17 -2.30
C ARG A 188 12.62 -9.59 -3.76
N LYS A 189 11.63 -10.36 -4.20
CA LYS A 189 11.60 -10.95 -5.53
C LYS A 189 10.17 -10.88 -6.04
N ASN A 190 9.99 -10.53 -7.31
CA ASN A 190 8.72 -10.72 -8.00
C ASN A 190 7.53 -10.05 -7.27
N ASN A 191 7.70 -8.80 -6.82
CA ASN A 191 6.72 -8.04 -6.04
C ASN A 191 6.35 -8.66 -4.67
N VAL A 192 7.12 -9.62 -4.16
CA VAL A 192 6.99 -10.12 -2.79
C VAL A 192 7.72 -9.17 -1.86
N LEU A 193 6.99 -8.64 -0.90
CA LEU A 193 7.41 -7.60 0.03
C LEU A 193 7.52 -8.19 1.42
N GLU A 194 8.66 -7.96 2.07
CA GLU A 194 8.89 -8.30 3.47
C GLU A 194 8.67 -7.07 4.33
N CYS A 195 7.87 -7.23 5.38
CA CYS A 195 7.51 -6.17 6.31
C CYS A 195 7.86 -6.55 7.74
N HIS A 196 8.62 -5.69 8.41
CA HIS A 196 8.93 -5.79 9.84
C HIS A 196 8.08 -4.81 10.63
N VAL A 197 7.33 -5.33 11.61
CA VAL A 197 6.42 -4.52 12.42
C VAL A 197 6.55 -4.86 13.89
N LEU A 198 6.61 -3.84 14.75
CA LEU A 198 6.49 -3.97 16.19
C LEU A 198 5.08 -3.56 16.61
N TYR A 199 4.41 -4.38 17.42
CA TYR A 199 3.07 -4.10 17.95
C TYR A 199 3.11 -3.99 19.46
N TRP A 200 2.56 -2.90 20.01
CA TRP A 200 2.32 -2.73 21.43
C TRP A 200 0.84 -2.89 21.77
N ARG A 201 0.58 -3.60 22.87
CA ARG A 201 -0.73 -3.78 23.49
C ARG A 201 -1.78 -4.38 22.55
N LEU A 202 -1.34 -5.25 21.64
CA LEU A 202 -2.24 -5.90 20.69
C LEU A 202 -3.24 -6.80 21.43
N THR A 203 -4.49 -6.34 21.50
CA THR A 203 -5.58 -7.00 22.23
C THR A 203 -6.28 -8.08 21.42
N ASP A 204 -6.32 -7.93 20.09
CA ASP A 204 -6.80 -8.93 19.15
C ASP A 204 -5.93 -8.90 17.89
N PHE A 205 -5.45 -10.08 17.47
CA PHE A 205 -4.86 -10.30 16.15
C PHE A 205 -5.96 -10.31 15.08
N ASP A 206 -6.76 -9.27 15.02
CA ASP A 206 -7.62 -9.09 13.85
C ASP A 206 -6.71 -8.92 12.63
N ASN A 207 -7.09 -9.58 11.53
CA ASN A 207 -6.44 -9.64 10.21
C ASN A 207 -6.29 -8.26 9.53
N HIS A 208 -5.79 -7.26 10.25
CA HIS A 208 -5.64 -5.89 9.74
C HIS A 208 -4.44 -5.73 8.83
N ASP A 209 -3.52 -6.69 8.84
CA ASP A 209 -2.42 -6.72 7.89
C ASP A 209 -2.71 -7.75 6.81
N SER A 210 -2.60 -7.32 5.55
CA SER A 210 -2.76 -8.15 4.34
C SER A 210 -1.58 -9.12 4.14
N PHE A 211 -1.04 -9.66 5.23
CA PHE A 211 0.08 -10.60 5.18
C PHE A 211 -0.40 -12.01 4.80
N TYR A 212 0.23 -12.58 3.78
CA TYR A 212 0.02 -13.97 3.36
C TYR A 212 0.66 -14.96 4.35
N LEU A 213 1.85 -14.63 4.83
CA LEU A 213 2.63 -15.45 5.74
C LEU A 213 3.18 -14.57 6.85
N ILE A 214 3.13 -15.07 8.09
CA ILE A 214 3.56 -14.33 9.28
C ILE A 214 4.39 -15.22 10.21
N LYS A 215 5.36 -14.61 10.88
CA LYS A 215 5.95 -15.15 12.11
C LYS A 215 6.13 -14.02 13.11
N ASP A 216 5.97 -14.33 14.39
CA ASP A 216 6.14 -13.38 15.47
C ASP A 216 6.95 -13.95 16.65
N THR A 217 7.47 -13.03 17.46
CA THR A 217 8.09 -13.32 18.75
C THR A 217 7.74 -12.20 19.73
N ALA A 218 7.55 -12.54 21.00
CA ALA A 218 7.43 -11.54 22.04
C ALA A 218 8.81 -10.90 22.32
N LEU A 219 8.86 -9.57 22.39
CA LEU A 219 10.04 -8.83 22.85
C LEU A 219 9.88 -8.36 24.30
N SER A 220 8.64 -8.15 24.73
CA SER A 220 8.28 -7.84 26.12
C SER A 220 6.86 -8.35 26.42
N LYS A 221 6.36 -8.10 27.63
CA LYS A 221 4.97 -8.43 27.99
C LYS A 221 3.95 -7.74 27.09
N ASP A 222 4.27 -6.53 26.63
CA ASP A 222 3.35 -5.67 25.90
C ASP A 222 3.75 -5.49 24.43
N CYS A 223 4.89 -6.06 23.98
CA CYS A 223 5.41 -5.86 22.62
C CYS A 223 5.67 -7.18 21.88
N ILE A 224 5.15 -7.26 20.66
CA ILE A 224 5.38 -8.35 19.72
C ILE A 224 6.15 -7.82 18.52
N TYR A 225 7.20 -8.53 18.11
CA TYR A 225 7.88 -8.32 16.85
C TYR A 225 7.39 -9.33 15.83
N ARG A 226 6.83 -8.83 14.73
CA ARG A 226 6.27 -9.60 13.64
C ARG A 226 7.00 -9.32 12.34
N ILE A 227 7.12 -10.38 11.56
CA ILE A 227 7.53 -10.35 10.16
C ILE A 227 6.37 -10.86 9.34
N GLY A 228 5.98 -10.09 8.32
CA GLY A 228 4.93 -10.43 7.38
C GLY A 228 5.40 -10.40 5.94
N ILE A 229 4.83 -11.26 5.10
CA ILE A 229 4.98 -11.23 3.65
C ILE A 229 3.71 -10.71 3.02
N THR A 230 3.81 -9.67 2.18
CA THR A 230 2.70 -9.12 1.40
C THR A 230 3.11 -8.91 -0.06
N THR A 231 2.15 -8.64 -0.92
CA THR A 231 2.36 -8.12 -2.28
C THR A 231 1.77 -6.73 -2.43
N ASP A 232 1.14 -6.23 -1.38
CA ASP A 232 0.53 -4.93 -1.33
C ASP A 232 1.55 -3.92 -0.82
N ASN A 233 1.92 -2.98 -1.69
CA ASN A 233 2.79 -1.86 -1.35
C ASN A 233 1.98 -0.64 -0.87
N SER A 234 0.67 -0.77 -0.66
CA SER A 234 -0.04 0.30 0.04
C SER A 234 0.57 0.39 1.44
N GLY A 235 1.19 1.55 1.73
CA GLY A 235 1.32 2.06 3.09
C GLY A 235 -0.01 1.88 3.86
N TRP A 236 0.04 1.96 5.18
CA TRP A 236 -1.22 1.96 5.95
C TRP A 236 -2.20 3.04 5.51
#